data_AF-A0A354XGC6-F1
#
_entry.id   AF-A0A354XGC6-F1
#
_cell.length_a   1.000
_cell.length_b   1.000
_cell.length_c   1.000
_cell.angle_alpha   90.00
_cell.angle_beta   90.00
_cell.angle_gamma   90.00
#
_symmetry.space_group_name_H-M   'P 1'
#
loop_
_entity.id
_entity.type
_entity.pdbx_description
1 polymer ?
#
loop_
_entity_poly.entity_id
_entity_poly.type
_entity_poly.pdbx_seq_one_letter_code
_entity_poly.pdbx_strand_id
1 'polypeptide(L)'
;MPVSEVWHQRLAVARDERERQQRWRSRRVSAHGALDFAGNDYLGLAQDPRVQAAQAEGAKRFGAGAGASHLVSGHLGIHDALEEALAEWTGRERALLFSTGYMANLGV
;
A
#
# COMPACT_ATOMS: atom_id res chain seq x y z
N MET A 1 -12.80 26.88 -9.80
CA MET A 1 -11.67 27.84 -9.82
C MET A 1 -10.66 27.34 -10.83
N PRO A 2 -10.37 28.08 -11.92
CA PRO A 2 -9.27 27.69 -12.81
C PRO A 2 -7.95 27.74 -12.03
N VAL A 3 -7.10 26.73 -12.23
CA VAL A 3 -5.74 26.72 -11.67
C VAL A 3 -4.98 27.88 -12.32
N SER A 4 -4.21 28.65 -11.53
CA SER A 4 -3.54 29.84 -12.05
C SER A 4 -2.49 29.49 -13.11
N GLU A 5 -2.30 30.36 -14.10
CA GLU A 5 -1.30 30.23 -15.15
C GLU A 5 0.13 29.99 -14.60
N VAL A 6 0.43 30.61 -13.45
CA VAL A 6 1.68 30.42 -12.70
C VAL A 6 1.91 28.96 -12.30
N TRP A 7 0.86 28.26 -11.86
CA TRP A 7 0.97 26.84 -11.50
C TRP A 7 1.23 25.96 -12.72
N HIS A 8 0.58 26.24 -13.85
CA HIS A 8 0.83 25.53 -15.10
C HIS A 8 2.28 25.71 -15.58
N GLN A 9 2.79 26.93 -15.56
CA GLN A 9 4.18 27.21 -15.92
C GLN A 9 5.17 26.52 -14.99
N ARG A 10 4.94 26.55 -13.67
CA ARG A 10 5.78 25.88 -12.68
C ARG A 10 5.84 24.36 -12.89
N LEU A 11 4.70 23.72 -13.17
CA LEU A 11 4.65 22.29 -13.45
C LEU A 11 5.37 21.93 -14.75
N ALA A 12 5.24 22.74 -15.80
CA ALA A 12 5.94 22.54 -17.07
C ALA A 12 7.46 22.62 -16.89
N VAL A 13 7.95 23.66 -16.20
CA VAL A 13 9.38 23.81 -15.90
C VAL A 13 9.92 22.61 -15.10
N ALA A 14 9.20 22.17 -14.07
CA ALA A 14 9.60 21.02 -13.25
C ALA A 14 9.63 19.70 -14.05
N ARG A 15 8.67 19.50 -14.97
CA ARG A 15 8.67 18.36 -15.90
C ARG A 15 9.91 18.40 -16.80
N ASP A 16 10.14 19.51 -17.48
CA ASP A 16 11.23 19.64 -18.45
C ASP A 16 12.60 19.45 -17.75
N GLU A 17 12.73 19.92 -16.50
CA GLU A 17 13.92 19.67 -15.69
C GLU A 17 14.10 18.17 -15.40
N ARG A 18 13.04 17.45 -15.03
CA ARG A 18 13.10 15.99 -14.80
C ARG A 18 13.43 15.21 -16.05
N GLU A 19 12.92 15.62 -17.21
CA GLU A 19 13.27 15.03 -18.51
C GLU A 19 14.74 15.27 -18.86
N ARG A 20 15.23 16.52 -18.74
CA ARG A 20 16.65 16.84 -18.94
C ARG A 20 17.57 16.04 -18.02
N GLN A 21 17.16 15.84 -16.76
CA GLN A 21 17.90 15.04 -15.78
C GLN A 21 17.75 13.52 -15.96
N GLN A 22 16.98 13.04 -16.95
CA GLN A 22 16.67 11.61 -17.13
C GLN A 22 16.01 10.97 -15.89
N ARG A 23 15.26 11.77 -15.11
CA ARG A 23 14.53 11.36 -13.90
C ARG A 23 13.02 11.25 -14.14
N TRP A 24 12.58 11.47 -15.38
CA TRP A 24 11.20 11.25 -15.77
C TRP A 24 10.84 9.76 -15.62
N ARG A 25 9.71 9.48 -14.98
CA ARG A 25 9.22 8.13 -14.72
C ARG A 25 7.95 7.90 -15.52
N SER A 26 7.87 6.76 -16.20
CA SER A 26 6.66 6.31 -16.86
C SER A 26 6.23 4.97 -16.27
N ARG A 27 4.92 4.73 -16.23
CA ARG A 27 4.36 3.41 -15.91
C ARG A 27 4.18 2.64 -17.21
N ARG A 28 4.41 1.33 -17.15
CA ARG A 28 4.14 0.40 -18.25
C ARG A 28 3.17 -0.66 -17.75
N VAL A 29 2.27 -1.10 -18.62
CA VAL A 29 1.42 -2.24 -18.35
C VAL A 29 2.25 -3.50 -18.59
N SER A 30 2.32 -4.38 -17.61
CA SER A 30 3.02 -5.66 -17.75
C SER A 30 2.34 -6.53 -18.80
N ALA A 31 3.12 -7.12 -19.70
CA ALA A 31 2.63 -8.04 -20.69
C ALA A 31 2.17 -9.35 -20.02
N HIS A 32 1.06 -9.91 -20.50
CA HIS A 32 0.57 -11.19 -20.00
C HIS A 32 1.55 -12.33 -20.39
N GLY A 33 1.79 -13.26 -19.47
CA GLY A 33 2.68 -14.42 -19.68
C GLY A 33 4.19 -14.12 -19.59
N ALA A 34 4.59 -12.90 -19.23
CA ALA A 34 6.00 -12.59 -18.97
C ALA A 34 6.46 -13.17 -17.62
N LEU A 35 7.73 -13.57 -17.53
CA LEU A 35 8.38 -13.88 -16.26
C LEU A 35 8.72 -12.58 -15.52
N ASP A 36 8.32 -12.47 -14.26
CA ASP A 36 8.61 -11.31 -13.41
C ASP A 36 9.92 -11.51 -12.63
N PHE A 37 10.93 -10.70 -12.97
CA PHE A 37 12.22 -10.62 -12.27
C PHE A 37 12.40 -9.31 -11.47
N ALA A 38 11.37 -8.47 -11.40
CA ALA A 38 11.42 -7.15 -10.75
C ALA A 38 10.39 -7.00 -9.61
N GLY A 39 9.51 -7.98 -9.43
CA GLY A 39 8.54 -8.04 -8.36
C GLY A 39 9.15 -8.23 -6.96
N ASN A 40 8.33 -7.96 -5.95
CA ASN A 40 8.70 -8.12 -4.53
C ASN A 40 7.96 -9.29 -3.85
N ASP A 41 7.25 -10.13 -4.61
CA ASP A 41 6.57 -11.31 -4.07
C ASP A 41 7.54 -12.48 -3.93
N TYR A 42 8.52 -12.32 -3.04
CA TYR A 42 9.65 -13.25 -2.89
C TYR A 42 9.25 -14.69 -2.57
N LEU A 43 8.09 -14.87 -1.92
CA LEU A 43 7.59 -16.16 -1.49
C LEU A 43 6.42 -16.66 -2.35
N GLY A 44 6.02 -15.92 -3.39
CA GLY A 44 4.89 -16.27 -4.25
C GLY A 44 3.54 -16.26 -3.54
N LEU A 45 3.40 -15.51 -2.43
CA LEU A 45 2.21 -15.56 -1.58
C LEU A 45 1.04 -14.78 -2.18
N ALA A 46 1.27 -13.89 -3.15
CA ALA A 46 0.18 -13.15 -3.80
C ALA A 46 -0.78 -14.06 -4.57
N GLN A 47 -0.31 -15.25 -4.98
CA GLN A 47 -1.12 -16.27 -5.66
C GLN A 47 -1.39 -17.51 -4.79
N ASP A 48 -1.02 -17.50 -3.51
CA ASP A 48 -1.27 -18.63 -2.61
C ASP A 48 -2.79 -18.78 -2.38
N PRO A 49 -3.38 -19.96 -2.66
CA PRO A 49 -4.82 -20.15 -2.57
C PRO A 49 -5.37 -19.97 -1.15
N ARG A 50 -4.55 -20.18 -0.11
CA ARG A 50 -4.95 -19.97 1.30
C ARG A 50 -5.11 -18.49 1.59
N VAL A 51 -4.19 -17.65 1.08
CA VAL A 51 -4.23 -16.19 1.24
C VAL A 51 -5.42 -15.60 0.48
N GLN A 52 -5.64 -16.05 -0.76
CA GLN A 52 -6.79 -15.63 -1.57
C GLN A 52 -8.12 -15.98 -0.89
N ALA A 53 -8.24 -17.20 -0.37
CA ALA A 53 -9.43 -17.63 0.35
C ALA A 53 -9.66 -16.80 1.62
N ALA A 54 -8.62 -16.56 2.43
CA ALA A 54 -8.72 -15.75 3.64
C ALA A 54 -9.14 -14.30 3.32
N GLN A 55 -8.61 -13.71 2.24
CA GLN A 55 -9.01 -12.38 1.79
C GLN A 55 -10.48 -12.34 1.35
N ALA A 56 -10.93 -13.32 0.57
CA ALA A 56 -12.31 -13.41 0.12
C ALA A 56 -13.30 -13.58 1.28
N GLU A 57 -12.98 -14.44 2.25
CA GLU A 57 -13.78 -14.63 3.46
C GLU A 57 -13.78 -13.38 4.35
N GLY A 58 -12.63 -12.70 4.48
CA GLY A 58 -12.53 -11.43 5.19
C GLY A 58 -13.46 -10.37 4.61
N ALA A 59 -13.51 -10.24 3.28
CA ALA A 59 -14.40 -9.29 2.62
C ALA A 59 -15.89 -9.61 2.85
N LYS A 60 -16.28 -10.89 2.88
CA LYS A 60 -17.65 -11.30 3.19
C LYS A 60 -18.02 -11.03 4.65
N ARG A 61 -17.08 -11.26 5.58
CA ARG A 61 -17.32 -11.16 7.02
C ARG A 61 -17.29 -9.72 7.54
N PHE A 62 -16.36 -8.90 7.03
CA PHE A 62 -16.07 -7.57 7.56
C PHE A 62 -16.42 -6.43 6.59
N GLY A 63 -16.84 -6.76 5.36
CA GLY A 63 -17.11 -5.79 4.31
C GLY A 63 -15.84 -5.33 3.59
N ALA A 64 -15.98 -4.31 2.73
CA ALA A 64 -14.89 -3.82 1.88
C ALA A 64 -13.89 -2.90 2.62
N GLY A 65 -14.20 -2.46 3.85
CA GLY A 65 -13.35 -1.60 4.65
C GLY A 65 -13.94 -1.31 6.03
N ALA A 66 -13.10 -0.82 6.94
CA ALA A 66 -13.48 -0.62 8.35
C ALA A 66 -14.36 0.60 8.62
N GLY A 67 -14.56 1.49 7.63
CA GLY A 67 -15.47 2.63 7.72
C GLY A 67 -14.97 3.85 8.50
N ALA A 68 -13.92 3.72 9.32
CA ALA A 68 -13.30 4.82 10.06
C ALA A 68 -11.81 4.53 10.38
N SER A 69 -11.14 5.47 11.05
CA SER A 69 -9.80 5.25 11.61
C SER A 69 -9.84 4.34 12.84
N HIS A 70 -8.70 3.77 13.22
CA HIS A 70 -8.59 2.88 14.38
C HIS A 70 -9.14 3.50 15.68
N LEU A 71 -8.84 4.78 15.95
CA LEU A 71 -9.25 5.45 17.19
C LEU A 71 -10.76 5.74 17.27
N VAL A 72 -11.46 5.81 16.14
CA VAL A 72 -12.89 6.16 16.13
C VAL A 72 -13.75 4.91 16.23
N SER A 73 -13.80 4.11 15.15
CA SER A 73 -14.59 2.87 15.10
C SER A 73 -14.04 1.86 14.08
N GLY A 74 -12.89 2.16 13.46
CA GLY A 74 -12.28 1.32 12.43
C GLY A 74 -11.37 0.22 12.96
N HIS A 75 -11.13 0.15 14.27
CA HIS A 75 -10.35 -0.93 14.86
C HIS A 75 -11.23 -2.18 15.06
N LEU A 76 -11.34 -2.98 14.01
CA LEU A 76 -12.02 -4.27 14.03
C LEU A 76 -11.19 -5.33 14.78
N GLY A 77 -11.84 -6.36 15.32
CA GLY A 77 -11.14 -7.45 16.02
C GLY A 77 -10.13 -8.24 15.17
N ILE A 78 -10.24 -8.20 13.84
CA ILE A 78 -9.23 -8.80 12.95
C ILE A 78 -7.91 -8.01 12.92
N HIS A 79 -7.97 -6.69 13.20
CA HIS A 79 -6.76 -5.87 13.34
C HIS A 79 -6.04 -6.19 14.64
N ASP A 80 -6.77 -6.21 15.75
CA ASP A 80 -6.26 -6.56 17.09
C ASP A 80 -5.57 -7.93 17.09
N ALA A 81 -6.26 -8.96 16.57
CA ALA A 81 -5.71 -10.30 16.47
C ALA A 81 -4.43 -10.37 15.59
N LEU A 82 -4.34 -9.55 14.55
CA LEU A 82 -3.14 -9.48 13.71
C LEU A 82 -1.99 -8.75 14.42
N GLU A 83 -2.28 -7.68 15.18
CA GLU A 83 -1.28 -6.99 16.00
C GLU A 83 -0.70 -7.91 17.07
N GLU A 84 -1.53 -8.68 17.76
CA GLU A 84 -1.08 -9.69 18.74
C GLU A 84 -0.21 -10.77 18.10
N ALA A 85 -0.67 -11.36 17.00
CA ALA A 85 0.08 -12.40 16.29
C ALA A 85 1.43 -11.88 15.75
N LEU A 86 1.49 -10.65 15.26
CA LEU A 86 2.74 -10.03 14.80
C LEU A 86 3.69 -9.72 15.95
N ALA A 87 3.17 -9.23 17.09
CA ALA A 87 3.97 -8.98 18.28
C ALA A 87 4.62 -10.29 18.78
N GLU A 88 3.84 -11.36 18.88
CA GLU A 88 4.33 -12.69 19.25
C GLU A 88 5.37 -13.20 18.24
N TRP A 89 5.04 -13.20 16.95
CA TRP A 89 5.91 -13.72 15.90
C TRP A 89 7.26 -13.00 15.83
N THR A 90 7.28 -11.69 16.06
CA THR A 90 8.50 -10.88 16.01
C THR A 90 9.23 -10.76 17.35
N GLY A 91 8.70 -11.34 18.42
CA GLY A 91 9.25 -11.23 19.78
C GLY A 91 9.25 -9.79 20.31
N ARG A 92 8.21 -9.02 19.99
CA ARG A 92 8.02 -7.64 20.44
C ARG A 92 6.85 -7.55 21.42
N GLU A 93 6.89 -6.56 22.29
CA GLU A 93 5.82 -6.36 23.28
C GLU A 93 4.48 -6.00 22.63
N ARG A 94 4.53 -5.24 21.52
CA ARG A 94 3.36 -4.79 20.76
C ARG A 94 3.71 -4.63 19.28
N ALA A 95 2.68 -4.69 18.44
CA ALA A 95 2.71 -4.23 17.05
C ALA A 95 1.56 -3.23 16.81
N LEU A 96 1.72 -2.39 15.80
CA LEU A 96 0.71 -1.44 15.36
C LEU A 96 0.58 -1.52 13.83
N LEU A 97 -0.65 -1.60 13.33
CA LEU A 97 -0.91 -1.65 11.90
C LEU A 97 -0.94 -0.25 11.28
N PHE A 98 -0.33 -0.14 10.10
CA PHE A 98 -0.42 1.01 9.20
C PHE A 98 -0.82 0.52 7.81
N SER A 99 -1.47 1.37 7.01
CA SER A 99 -1.91 0.98 5.67
C SER A 99 -0.75 0.66 4.71
N THR A 100 0.45 1.22 4.94
CA THR A 100 1.67 0.93 4.18
C THR A 100 2.91 1.10 5.05
N GLY A 101 4.03 0.48 4.67
CA GLY A 101 5.33 0.68 5.33
C GLY A 101 5.85 2.12 5.23
N TYR A 102 5.48 2.87 4.19
CA TYR A 102 5.82 4.30 4.09
C TYR A 102 5.13 5.12 5.18
N MET A 103 3.84 4.85 5.44
CA MET A 103 3.10 5.53 6.50
C MET A 103 3.61 5.14 7.89
N ALA A 104 4.01 3.88 8.09
CA ALA A 104 4.64 3.46 9.34
C ALA A 104 5.92 4.28 9.62
N ASN A 105 6.77 4.47 8.61
CA ASN A 105 8.01 5.26 8.76
C ASN A 105 7.77 6.77 8.97
N LEU A 106 6.67 7.33 8.47
CA LEU A 106 6.33 8.73 8.71
C LEU A 106 5.60 8.97 10.03
N GLY A 107 4.91 7.95 10.54
CA GLY A 107 4.05 8.04 11.72
C GLY A 107 4.77 7.85 13.05
N VAL A 108 6.08 7.57 13.02
CA VAL A 108 6.96 7.37 14.19
C VAL A 108 7.96 8.51 14.28
#